data_AF-A0A6G1DE57-F1
#
_entry.id   AF-A0A6G1DE57-F1
#
_cell.length_a   1.000
_cell.length_b   1.000
_cell.length_c   1.000
_cell.angle_alpha   90.00
_cell.angle_beta   90.00
_cell.angle_gamma   90.00
#
_symmetry.space_group_name_H-M   'P 1'
#
loop_
_entity.id
_entity.type
_entity.pdbx_description
1 polymer ?
#
loop_
_entity_poly.entity_id
_entity_poly.type
_entity_poly.pdbx_seq_one_letter_code
_entity_poly.pdbx_strand_id
1 'polypeptide(L)'
;MAGLGTGAPIVKVYHEKSMILPDVARVLACLYEKNIKFDAHTGSYKSLLRLQATTHAPVPFYDGPTFLEESREICRYIAETYEHHGYPFLLGKDALERASIEQWLHHEEHTFNPPSRALFCHLAFPLDDEDDDIEMQKAKLEEVLEVYEQRLSESEFLAGNKFTLADLVHLPNSHYIKASGEGGGMIFLPGILGSRY
;
A
#
# COMPACT_ATOMS: atom_id res chain seq x y z
N MET A 1 -38.97 13.37 12.39
CA MET A 1 -38.33 12.95 13.66
C MET A 1 -38.12 11.44 13.62
N ALA A 2 -36.97 11.03 13.08
CA ALA A 2 -36.37 9.71 13.27
C ALA A 2 -34.90 10.00 13.59
N GLY A 3 -34.41 9.43 14.69
CA GLY A 3 -33.27 9.93 15.44
C GLY A 3 -31.94 9.87 14.69
N LEU A 4 -31.20 10.98 14.79
CA LEU A 4 -29.76 11.03 14.66
C LEU A 4 -29.14 10.27 15.85
N GLY A 5 -28.59 9.11 15.57
CA GLY A 5 -27.65 8.33 16.39
C GLY A 5 -27.09 7.27 15.45
N THR A 6 -25.80 7.01 15.33
CA THR A 6 -24.63 7.13 16.21
C THR A 6 -23.40 7.10 15.30
N GLY A 7 -22.21 7.52 15.76
CA GLY A 7 -21.00 7.78 14.96
C GLY A 7 -20.71 6.81 13.79
N ALA A 8 -20.08 7.33 12.73
CA ALA A 8 -19.70 6.60 11.52
C ALA A 8 -19.22 5.17 11.85
N PRO A 9 -19.68 4.15 11.09
CA PRO A 9 -19.29 2.76 11.35
C PRO A 9 -17.76 2.67 11.38
N ILE A 10 -17.23 2.15 12.47
CA ILE A 10 -15.80 1.89 12.60
C ILE A 10 -15.50 0.71 11.67
N VAL A 11 -14.71 0.94 10.63
CA VAL A 11 -14.28 -0.14 9.73
C VAL A 11 -13.37 -1.11 10.48
N LYS A 12 -13.34 -2.38 10.07
CA LYS A 12 -12.52 -3.40 10.75
C LYS A 12 -11.44 -3.88 9.82
N VAL A 13 -10.21 -3.91 10.32
CA VAL A 13 -9.05 -4.43 9.59
C VAL A 13 -8.49 -5.60 10.38
N TYR A 14 -8.30 -6.74 9.73
CA TYR A 14 -7.70 -7.91 10.35
C TYR A 14 -6.27 -8.11 9.83
N HIS A 15 -5.35 -8.42 10.73
CA HIS A 15 -3.96 -8.67 10.36
C HIS A 15 -3.26 -9.68 11.25
N GLU A 16 -2.13 -10.18 10.78
CA GLU A 16 -1.32 -11.14 11.50
C GLU A 16 -0.76 -10.53 12.80
N LYS A 17 -0.73 -11.31 13.88
CA LYS A 17 -0.40 -10.82 15.24
C LYS A 17 1.07 -10.45 15.40
N SER A 18 1.98 -11.16 14.76
CA SER A 18 3.43 -11.01 14.91
C SER A 18 4.01 -9.89 14.06
N MET A 19 3.42 -9.59 12.90
CA MET A 19 3.91 -8.53 12.02
C MET A 19 2.80 -7.92 11.14
N ILE A 20 2.90 -6.61 10.89
CA ILE A 20 2.08 -5.94 9.88
C ILE A 20 2.71 -6.18 8.50
N LEU A 21 2.01 -6.93 7.65
CA LEU A 21 2.43 -7.19 6.27
C LEU A 21 2.20 -5.95 5.37
N PRO A 22 2.93 -5.81 4.25
CA PRO A 22 2.81 -4.67 3.35
C PRO A 22 1.37 -4.37 2.90
N ASP A 23 0.60 -5.42 2.61
CA ASP A 23 -0.80 -5.32 2.21
C ASP A 23 -1.70 -4.69 3.28
N VAL A 24 -1.47 -5.05 4.55
CA VAL A 24 -2.17 -4.44 5.68
C VAL A 24 -1.69 -3.01 5.88
N ALA A 25 -0.39 -2.77 5.83
CA ALA A 25 0.19 -1.43 5.97
C ALA A 25 -0.36 -0.45 4.91
N ARG A 26 -0.58 -0.93 3.67
CA ARG A 26 -1.23 -0.17 2.59
C ARG A 26 -2.62 0.31 3.00
N VAL A 27 -3.46 -0.61 3.50
CA VAL A 27 -4.82 -0.30 3.96
C VAL A 27 -4.78 0.66 5.16
N LEU A 28 -3.90 0.42 6.12
CA LEU A 28 -3.74 1.31 7.28
C LEU A 28 -3.31 2.72 6.88
N ALA A 29 -2.34 2.86 5.96
CA ALA A 29 -1.93 4.15 5.43
C ALA A 29 -3.09 4.90 4.79
N CYS A 30 -3.92 4.20 3.99
CA CYS A 30 -5.12 4.79 3.39
C CYS A 30 -6.13 5.24 4.46
N LEU A 31 -6.39 4.43 5.49
CA LEU A 31 -7.28 4.80 6.60
C LEU A 31 -6.77 6.02 7.37
N TYR A 32 -5.46 6.11 7.61
CA TYR A 32 -4.85 7.26 8.28
C TYR A 32 -4.94 8.53 7.42
N GLU A 33 -4.60 8.47 6.14
CA GLU A 33 -4.74 9.60 5.21
C GLU A 33 -6.19 10.10 5.15
N LYS A 34 -7.15 9.18 5.16
CA LYS A 34 -8.58 9.49 5.12
C LYS A 34 -9.17 9.80 6.50
N ASN A 35 -8.38 9.77 7.57
CA ASN A 35 -8.81 10.00 8.94
C ASN A 35 -10.06 9.15 9.32
N ILE A 36 -10.05 7.89 8.89
CA ILE A 36 -11.13 6.94 9.17
C ILE A 36 -10.78 6.16 10.42
N LYS A 37 -11.71 6.13 11.38
CA LYS A 37 -11.57 5.32 12.58
C LYS A 37 -11.75 3.85 12.22
N PHE A 38 -10.86 3.01 12.73
CA PHE A 38 -10.90 1.58 12.50
C PHE A 38 -10.61 0.78 13.77
N ASP A 39 -11.17 -0.43 13.84
CA ASP A 39 -10.86 -1.44 14.84
C ASP A 39 -9.90 -2.44 14.21
N ALA A 40 -8.68 -2.51 14.75
CA ALA A 40 -7.69 -3.49 14.34
C ALA A 40 -7.89 -4.81 15.11
N HIS A 41 -8.00 -5.91 14.38
CA HIS A 41 -8.14 -7.24 14.93
C HIS A 41 -6.95 -8.11 14.54
N THR A 42 -6.40 -8.85 15.50
CA THR A 42 -5.26 -9.74 15.22
C THR A 42 -5.69 -11.20 15.18
N GLY A 43 -5.16 -11.96 14.22
CA GLY A 43 -5.31 -13.42 14.14
C GLY A 43 -4.00 -14.09 13.74
N SER A 44 -3.94 -15.43 13.79
CA SER A 44 -2.82 -16.15 13.19
C SER A 44 -2.95 -16.13 11.67
N TYR A 45 -1.82 -16.10 10.95
CA TYR A 45 -1.80 -16.11 9.48
C TYR A 45 -2.76 -17.16 8.89
N LYS A 46 -2.66 -18.40 9.39
CA LYS A 46 -3.50 -19.53 8.96
C LYS A 46 -5.00 -19.31 9.23
N SER A 47 -5.36 -18.64 10.32
CA SER A 47 -6.76 -18.35 10.65
C SER A 47 -7.34 -17.26 9.74
N LEU A 48 -6.54 -16.23 9.44
CA LEU A 48 -6.95 -15.12 8.58
C LEU A 48 -7.07 -15.54 7.12
N LEU A 49 -6.15 -16.40 6.65
CA LEU A 49 -6.21 -16.96 5.30
C LEU A 49 -7.51 -17.74 5.02
N ARG A 50 -8.17 -18.27 6.05
CA ARG A 50 -9.47 -18.95 5.92
C ARG A 50 -10.66 -18.01 5.72
N LEU A 51 -10.46 -16.71 5.93
CA LEU A 51 -11.49 -15.69 5.74
C LEU A 51 -11.58 -15.22 4.29
N GLN A 52 -10.60 -15.60 3.46
CA GLN A 52 -10.45 -15.10 2.09
C GLN A 52 -10.38 -16.20 1.05
N ALA A 53 -10.64 -15.84 -0.21
CA ALA A 53 -10.56 -16.77 -1.33
C ALA A 53 -9.13 -16.90 -1.89
N THR A 54 -8.28 -15.89 -1.70
CA THR A 54 -6.92 -15.86 -2.28
C THR A 54 -5.84 -16.41 -1.36
N THR A 55 -4.74 -16.86 -1.96
CA THR A 55 -3.53 -17.31 -1.24
C THR A 55 -2.54 -16.19 -0.92
N HIS A 56 -2.89 -14.94 -1.26
CA HIS A 56 -2.06 -13.77 -0.95
C HIS A 56 -2.03 -13.46 0.55
N ALA A 57 -1.19 -12.50 0.94
CA ALA A 57 -1.12 -12.02 2.32
C ALA A 57 -2.51 -11.56 2.78
N PRO A 58 -3.03 -12.07 3.92
CA PRO A 58 -4.40 -11.81 4.28
C PRO A 58 -4.61 -10.40 4.85
N VAL A 59 -5.59 -9.69 4.30
CA VAL A 59 -6.06 -8.37 4.78
C VAL A 59 -7.59 -8.30 4.81
N PRO A 60 -8.28 -9.15 5.60
CA PRO A 60 -9.73 -9.07 5.74
C PRO A 60 -10.16 -7.66 6.19
N PHE A 61 -11.00 -7.02 5.40
CA PHE A 61 -11.52 -5.69 5.65
C PHE A 61 -13.05 -5.73 5.69
N TYR A 62 -13.64 -5.08 6.69
CA TYR A 62 -15.08 -4.93 6.79
C TYR A 62 -15.50 -3.48 6.95
N ASP A 63 -16.47 -3.08 6.14
CA ASP A 63 -17.26 -1.88 6.34
C ASP A 63 -18.73 -2.28 6.48
N GLY A 64 -19.19 -2.35 7.73
CA GLY A 64 -20.48 -2.94 8.07
C GLY A 64 -20.59 -4.39 7.54
N PRO A 65 -21.57 -4.70 6.66
CA PRO A 65 -21.71 -6.03 6.07
C PRO A 65 -20.79 -6.28 4.86
N THR A 66 -20.12 -5.25 4.34
CA THR A 66 -19.25 -5.35 3.16
C THR A 66 -17.93 -5.98 3.54
N PHE A 67 -17.50 -7.00 2.80
CA PHE A 67 -16.23 -7.68 2.97
C PHE A 67 -15.34 -7.50 1.74
N LEU A 68 -14.05 -7.20 1.96
CA LEU A 68 -13.02 -7.09 0.94
C LEU A 68 -11.70 -7.72 1.43
N GLU A 69 -10.86 -8.17 0.52
CA GLU A 69 -9.60 -8.88 0.84
C GLU A 69 -8.39 -8.50 -0.02
N GLU A 70 -8.57 -7.68 -1.06
CA GLU A 70 -7.47 -7.21 -1.92
C GLU A 70 -7.07 -5.78 -1.52
N SER A 71 -5.86 -5.62 -0.99
CA SER A 71 -5.42 -4.36 -0.35
C SER A 71 -5.52 -3.13 -1.26
N ARG A 72 -5.23 -3.26 -2.56
CA ARG A 72 -5.36 -2.17 -3.54
C ARG A 72 -6.82 -1.78 -3.74
N GLU A 73 -7.69 -2.77 -3.92
CA GLU A 73 -9.13 -2.56 -4.09
C GLU A 73 -9.79 -2.02 -2.81
N ILE A 74 -9.33 -2.45 -1.63
CA ILE A 74 -9.72 -1.86 -0.34
C ILE A 74 -9.34 -0.37 -0.32
N CYS A 75 -8.12 -0.01 -0.71
CA CYS A 75 -7.71 1.40 -0.72
C CYS A 75 -8.49 2.23 -1.73
N ARG A 76 -8.83 1.68 -2.91
CA ARG A 76 -9.74 2.32 -3.87
C ARG A 76 -11.11 2.57 -3.26
N TYR A 77 -11.69 1.52 -2.65
CA TYR A 77 -12.97 1.61 -1.96
C TYR A 77 -12.97 2.71 -0.87
N ILE A 78 -11.93 2.74 -0.04
CA ILE A 78 -11.78 3.76 1.02
C ILE A 78 -11.65 5.15 0.40
N ALA A 79 -10.81 5.31 -0.63
CA ALA A 79 -10.56 6.58 -1.29
C ALA A 79 -11.84 7.18 -1.91
N GLU A 80 -12.66 6.35 -2.56
CA GLU A 80 -13.94 6.77 -3.17
C GLU A 80 -15.04 6.99 -2.14
N THR A 81 -15.28 5.99 -1.28
CA THR A 81 -16.39 6.01 -0.31
C THR A 81 -16.26 7.16 0.67
N TYR A 82 -15.02 7.46 1.06
CA TYR A 82 -14.70 8.48 2.05
C TYR A 82 -14.01 9.70 1.42
N GLU A 83 -14.26 10.02 0.15
CA GLU A 83 -13.57 11.11 -0.58
C GLU A 83 -13.50 12.42 0.23
N HIS A 84 -14.58 12.80 0.91
CA HIS A 84 -14.68 14.03 1.70
C HIS A 84 -14.10 13.97 3.12
N HIS A 85 -13.51 12.85 3.53
CA HIS A 85 -12.83 12.69 4.82
C HIS A 85 -11.30 12.75 4.66
N GLY A 86 -10.61 13.36 5.62
CA GLY A 86 -9.14 13.45 5.61
C GLY A 86 -8.59 14.05 4.30
N TYR A 87 -7.54 13.44 3.74
CA TYR A 87 -6.91 13.86 2.49
C TYR A 87 -7.84 13.60 1.28
N PRO A 88 -8.20 14.62 0.50
CA PRO A 88 -9.17 14.47 -0.59
C PRO A 88 -8.51 14.02 -1.91
N PHE A 89 -9.31 13.50 -2.84
CA PHE A 89 -8.92 13.24 -4.25
C PHE A 89 -7.73 12.28 -4.44
N LEU A 90 -7.61 11.23 -3.61
CA LEU A 90 -6.58 10.19 -3.81
C LEU A 90 -6.69 9.46 -5.16
N LEU A 91 -7.86 9.52 -5.81
CA LEU A 91 -8.10 8.96 -7.16
C LEU A 91 -8.26 10.05 -8.24
N GLY A 92 -7.82 11.28 -7.95
CA GLY A 92 -7.93 12.40 -8.87
C GLY A 92 -9.31 13.08 -8.85
N LYS A 93 -9.41 14.20 -9.55
CA LYS A 93 -10.63 15.04 -9.63
C LYS A 93 -11.42 14.84 -10.91
N ASP A 94 -10.77 14.31 -11.94
CA ASP A 94 -11.34 14.12 -13.27
C ASP A 94 -10.83 12.82 -13.91
N ALA A 95 -11.38 12.52 -15.08
CA ALA A 95 -11.06 11.30 -15.80
C ALA A 95 -9.59 11.20 -16.22
N LEU A 96 -8.92 12.32 -16.50
CA LEU A 96 -7.53 12.33 -16.93
C LEU A 96 -6.59 12.09 -15.75
N GLU A 97 -6.81 12.80 -14.63
CA GLU A 97 -6.07 12.56 -13.39
C GLU A 97 -6.26 11.11 -12.94
N ARG A 98 -7.51 10.61 -12.96
CA ARG A 98 -7.80 9.21 -12.62
C ARG A 98 -7.05 8.25 -13.53
N ALA A 99 -7.12 8.41 -14.86
CA ALA A 99 -6.41 7.53 -15.79
C ALA A 99 -4.89 7.50 -15.54
N SER A 100 -4.29 8.65 -15.21
CA SER A 100 -2.86 8.70 -14.85
C SER A 100 -2.56 7.94 -13.55
N ILE A 101 -3.38 8.12 -12.51
CA ILE A 101 -3.24 7.39 -11.24
C ILE A 101 -3.37 5.89 -11.46
N GLU A 102 -4.39 5.46 -12.20
CA GLU A 102 -4.63 4.06 -12.55
C GLU A 102 -3.45 3.42 -13.29
N GLN A 103 -2.82 4.17 -14.20
CA GLN A 103 -1.63 3.70 -14.90
C GLN A 103 -0.48 3.44 -13.93
N TRP A 104 -0.25 4.33 -12.95
CA TRP A 104 0.79 4.14 -11.94
C TRP A 104 0.47 3.02 -10.94
N LEU A 105 -0.80 2.80 -10.60
CA LEU A 105 -1.21 1.63 -9.82
C LEU A 105 -0.91 0.32 -10.56
N HIS A 106 -1.15 0.29 -11.87
CA HIS A 106 -0.81 -0.87 -12.70
C HIS A 106 0.72 -1.08 -12.78
N HIS A 107 1.50 -0.02 -12.95
CA HIS A 107 2.97 -0.09 -12.91
C HIS A 107 3.49 -0.55 -11.55
N GLU A 108 2.90 -0.07 -10.45
CA GLU A 108 3.25 -0.53 -9.12
C GLU A 108 3.04 -2.04 -9.02
N GLU A 109 1.86 -2.53 -9.34
CA GLU A 109 1.49 -3.92 -9.14
C GLU A 109 2.31 -4.90 -9.99
N HIS A 110 2.63 -4.53 -11.23
CA HIS A 110 3.24 -5.44 -12.20
C HIS A 110 4.75 -5.27 -12.36
N THR A 111 5.29 -4.12 -11.96
CA THR A 111 6.70 -3.78 -12.23
C THR A 111 7.47 -3.50 -10.95
N PHE A 112 6.93 -2.70 -10.03
CA PHE A 112 7.60 -2.38 -8.77
C PHE A 112 7.39 -3.43 -7.67
N ASN A 113 6.15 -3.90 -7.51
CA ASN A 113 5.75 -4.78 -6.42
C ASN A 113 6.44 -6.14 -6.49
N PRO A 114 6.59 -6.82 -7.64
CA PRO A 114 7.23 -8.14 -7.65
C PRO A 114 8.66 -8.15 -7.08
N PRO A 115 9.61 -7.32 -7.54
CA PRO A 115 10.96 -7.31 -6.98
C PRO A 115 11.03 -6.70 -5.57
N SER A 116 10.24 -5.65 -5.27
CA SER A 116 10.22 -5.07 -3.92
C SER A 116 9.58 -6.00 -2.88
N ARG A 117 8.59 -6.80 -3.26
CA ARG A 117 7.98 -7.82 -2.40
C ARG A 117 8.95 -8.95 -2.10
N ALA A 118 9.72 -9.39 -3.10
CA ALA A 118 10.77 -10.39 -2.90
C ALA A 118 11.81 -9.90 -1.89
N LEU A 119 12.28 -8.66 -2.05
CA LEU A 119 13.20 -8.03 -1.11
C LEU A 119 12.63 -7.89 0.30
N PHE A 120 11.38 -7.42 0.42
CA PHE A 120 10.69 -7.41 1.71
C PHE A 120 10.69 -8.80 2.35
N CYS A 121 10.34 -9.84 1.61
CA CYS A 121 10.26 -11.20 2.15
C CYS A 121 11.62 -11.70 2.63
N HIS A 122 12.67 -11.48 1.85
CA HIS A 122 14.04 -11.83 2.23
C HIS A 122 14.48 -11.13 3.53
N LEU A 123 14.21 -9.83 3.64
CA LEU A 123 14.58 -9.03 4.81
C LEU A 123 13.73 -9.34 6.05
N ALA A 124 12.44 -9.59 5.89
CA ALA A 124 11.51 -9.84 6.98
C ALA A 124 11.53 -11.30 7.48
N PHE A 125 11.91 -12.23 6.61
CA PHE A 125 11.93 -13.66 6.89
C PHE A 125 13.26 -14.26 6.41
N PRO A 126 14.39 -13.89 7.03
CA PRO A 126 15.69 -14.40 6.62
C PRO A 126 15.71 -15.92 6.72
N LEU A 127 16.06 -16.59 5.63
CA LEU A 127 16.36 -18.01 5.57
C LEU A 127 17.89 -18.18 5.69
N ASP A 128 18.34 -19.33 6.21
CA ASP A 128 19.76 -19.58 6.48
C ASP A 128 20.62 -19.78 5.20
N ASP A 129 20.01 -19.81 4.01
CA ASP A 129 20.68 -20.06 2.73
C ASP A 129 20.88 -18.76 1.93
N GLU A 130 22.03 -18.63 1.26
CA GLU A 130 22.27 -17.57 0.27
C GLU A 130 21.30 -17.74 -0.91
N ASP A 131 20.47 -16.72 -1.13
CA ASP A 131 19.44 -16.72 -2.18
C ASP A 131 19.97 -15.98 -3.40
N ASP A 132 20.60 -16.69 -4.35
CA ASP A 132 21.10 -16.12 -5.62
C ASP A 132 20.02 -15.34 -6.39
N ASP A 133 18.74 -15.62 -6.17
CA ASP A 133 17.64 -14.87 -6.79
C ASP A 133 17.51 -13.44 -6.22
N ILE A 134 18.00 -13.16 -5.00
CA ILE A 134 17.79 -11.87 -4.36
C ILE A 134 18.54 -10.73 -5.06
N GLU A 135 19.77 -10.97 -5.51
CA GLU A 135 20.57 -9.98 -6.22
C GLU A 135 19.94 -9.65 -7.59
N MET A 136 19.33 -10.64 -8.25
CA MET A 136 18.52 -10.40 -9.44
C MET A 136 17.30 -9.51 -9.12
N GLN A 137 16.61 -9.72 -7.99
CA GLN A 137 15.47 -8.87 -7.62
C GLN A 137 15.91 -7.45 -7.24
N LYS A 138 17.08 -7.28 -6.60
CA LYS A 138 17.69 -5.96 -6.36
C LYS A 138 17.92 -5.23 -7.66
N ALA A 139 18.63 -5.84 -8.61
CA ALA A 139 18.89 -5.24 -9.92
C ALA A 139 17.60 -4.85 -10.66
N LYS A 140 16.58 -5.74 -10.65
CA LYS A 140 15.27 -5.41 -11.23
C LYS A 140 14.61 -4.21 -10.56
N LEU A 141 14.65 -4.12 -9.22
CA LEU A 141 14.07 -2.98 -8.53
C LEU A 141 14.85 -1.69 -8.79
N GLU A 142 16.18 -1.75 -8.91
CA GLU A 142 17.01 -0.60 -9.30
C GLU A 142 16.61 -0.05 -10.67
N GLU A 143 16.44 -0.91 -11.69
CA GLU A 143 15.96 -0.50 -13.02
C GLU A 143 14.59 0.21 -12.96
N VAL A 144 13.68 -0.25 -12.10
CA VAL A 144 12.37 0.42 -11.90
C VAL A 144 12.55 1.79 -11.26
N LEU A 145 13.41 1.88 -10.25
CA LEU A 145 13.66 3.13 -9.52
C LEU A 145 14.34 4.19 -10.41
N GLU A 146 15.17 3.79 -11.38
CA GLU A 146 15.74 4.74 -12.37
C GLU A 146 14.66 5.43 -13.21
N VAL A 147 13.64 4.67 -13.66
CA VAL A 147 12.49 5.25 -14.38
C VAL A 147 11.71 6.20 -13.47
N TYR A 148 11.60 5.86 -12.20
CA TYR A 148 10.84 6.66 -11.22
C TYR A 148 11.61 7.94 -10.86
N GLU A 149 12.94 7.92 -10.84
CA GLU A 149 13.80 9.11 -10.68
C GLU A 149 13.53 10.10 -11.80
N GLN A 150 13.54 9.64 -13.04
CA GLN A 150 13.22 10.50 -14.17
C GLN A 150 11.81 11.09 -14.03
N ARG A 151 10.82 10.26 -13.67
CA ARG A 151 9.44 10.74 -13.46
C ARG A 151 9.35 11.80 -12.36
N LEU A 152 9.99 11.57 -11.23
CA LEU A 152 9.95 12.45 -10.06
C LEU A 152 10.87 13.68 -10.19
N SER A 153 11.73 13.70 -11.21
CA SER A 153 12.43 14.92 -11.63
C SER A 153 11.50 15.91 -12.35
N GLU A 154 10.41 15.42 -12.95
CA GLU A 154 9.44 16.22 -13.71
C GLU A 154 8.18 16.59 -12.90
N SER A 155 7.93 15.89 -11.79
CA SER A 155 6.72 16.03 -10.98
C SER A 155 6.97 15.66 -9.51
N GLU A 156 6.25 16.27 -8.58
CA GLU A 156 6.47 16.03 -7.14
C GLU A 156 6.06 14.60 -6.71
N PHE A 157 5.10 14.01 -7.40
CA PHE A 157 4.51 12.69 -7.15
C PHE A 157 4.31 11.94 -8.48
N LEU A 158 4.09 10.62 -8.42
CA LEU A 158 4.06 9.77 -9.60
C LEU A 158 2.99 10.23 -10.62
N ALA A 159 1.78 10.52 -10.14
CA ALA A 159 0.68 10.96 -11.00
C ALA A 159 0.63 12.48 -11.24
N GLY A 160 1.61 13.27 -10.76
CA GLY A 160 1.65 14.71 -10.96
C GLY A 160 2.12 15.47 -9.73
N ASN A 161 1.53 16.63 -9.44
CA ASN A 161 2.01 17.51 -8.36
C ASN A 161 1.20 17.38 -7.06
N LYS A 162 0.52 16.25 -6.87
CA LYS A 162 -0.24 15.96 -5.65
C LYS A 162 -0.06 14.51 -5.29
N PHE A 163 -0.05 14.24 -3.99
CA PHE A 163 -0.06 12.89 -3.46
C PHE A 163 -1.37 12.19 -3.84
N THR A 164 -1.26 10.96 -4.32
CA THR A 164 -2.40 10.15 -4.77
C THR A 164 -2.28 8.72 -4.26
N LEU A 165 -3.28 7.90 -4.58
CA LEU A 165 -3.23 6.48 -4.31
C LEU A 165 -2.03 5.81 -5.00
N ALA A 166 -1.59 6.33 -6.16
CA ALA A 166 -0.40 5.83 -6.84
C ALA A 166 0.84 5.86 -5.93
N ASP A 167 1.06 6.96 -5.21
CA ASP A 167 2.20 7.09 -4.29
C ASP A 167 2.00 6.24 -3.04
N LEU A 168 0.77 6.27 -2.49
CA LEU A 168 0.41 5.55 -1.26
C LEU A 168 0.69 4.05 -1.34
N VAL A 169 0.38 3.41 -2.47
CA VAL A 169 0.53 1.94 -2.58
C VAL A 169 1.98 1.47 -2.62
N HIS A 170 2.94 2.34 -2.97
CA HIS A 170 4.38 2.04 -2.97
C HIS A 170 4.99 2.12 -1.56
N LEU A 171 4.40 2.94 -0.66
CA LEU A 171 4.95 3.23 0.66
C LEU A 171 5.36 1.98 1.46
N PRO A 172 4.54 0.91 1.58
CA PRO A 172 4.83 -0.16 2.52
C PRO A 172 6.16 -0.89 2.24
N ASN A 173 6.39 -1.30 0.99
CA ASN A 173 7.63 -1.99 0.62
C ASN A 173 8.82 -1.02 0.65
N SER A 174 8.66 0.18 0.08
CA SER A 174 9.73 1.20 0.05
C SER A 174 10.21 1.56 1.45
N HIS A 175 9.28 1.79 2.38
CA HIS A 175 9.59 2.14 3.77
C HIS A 175 10.36 1.00 4.45
N TYR A 176 9.90 -0.25 4.31
CA TYR A 176 10.55 -1.39 4.95
C TYR A 176 11.97 -1.65 4.41
N ILE A 177 12.14 -1.64 3.09
CA ILE A 177 13.46 -1.87 2.45
C ILE A 177 14.45 -0.78 2.87
N LYS A 178 14.00 0.49 2.88
CA LYS A 178 14.84 1.60 3.35
C LYS A 178 15.20 1.48 4.82
N ALA A 179 14.23 1.16 5.69
CA ALA A 179 14.45 1.02 7.13
C ALA A 179 15.38 -0.15 7.48
N SER A 180 15.44 -1.18 6.65
CA SER A 180 16.29 -2.36 6.86
C SER A 180 17.78 -2.14 6.52
N GLY A 181 18.16 -0.95 6.02
CA GLY A 181 19.56 -0.62 5.71
C GLY A 181 20.05 -1.13 4.35
N GLU A 182 19.43 -2.16 3.77
CA GLU A 182 19.72 -2.60 2.39
C GLU A 182 19.26 -1.60 1.32
N GLY A 183 18.32 -0.71 1.65
CA GLY A 183 18.02 0.46 0.81
C GLY A 183 19.12 1.51 0.78
N GLY A 184 20.25 1.34 1.48
CA GLY A 184 21.36 2.31 1.48
C GLY A 184 22.04 2.49 0.12
N GLY A 185 22.00 1.47 -0.74
CA GLY A 185 22.44 1.56 -2.15
C GLY A 185 21.32 1.95 -3.11
N MET A 186 20.06 1.73 -2.72
CA MET A 186 18.88 1.99 -3.54
C MET A 186 18.29 3.35 -3.21
N ILE A 187 18.40 4.32 -4.12
CA ILE A 187 17.88 5.66 -3.90
C ILE A 187 16.34 5.63 -3.93
N PHE A 188 15.71 5.56 -2.75
CA PHE A 188 14.27 5.72 -2.63
C PHE A 188 13.89 7.20 -2.61
N LEU A 189 13.02 7.57 -3.53
CA LEU A 189 12.70 8.96 -3.82
C LEU A 189 11.77 9.57 -2.79
N PRO A 190 11.97 10.85 -2.40
CA PRO A 190 11.09 11.55 -1.46
C PRO A 190 9.61 11.53 -1.87
N GLY A 191 9.32 11.56 -3.17
CA GLY A 191 7.96 11.44 -3.70
C GLY A 191 7.30 10.09 -3.40
N ILE A 192 8.08 9.00 -3.42
CA ILE A 192 7.60 7.63 -3.14
C ILE A 192 7.43 7.39 -1.65
N LEU A 193 8.40 7.83 -0.84
CA LEU A 193 8.32 7.69 0.62
C LEU A 193 7.36 8.69 1.27
N GLY A 194 6.90 9.66 0.48
CA GLY A 194 6.14 10.81 0.95
C GLY A 194 7.03 11.72 1.79
N SER A 195 6.96 13.03 1.57
CA SER A 195 7.53 14.01 2.49
C SER A 195 6.85 14.04 3.88
N ARG A 196 5.87 13.16 4.10
CA ARG A 196 4.96 13.11 5.24
C ARG A 196 5.26 11.99 6.25
N TYR A 197 6.13 11.03 5.91
CA TYR A 197 6.39 9.82 6.70
C TYR A 197 7.87 9.63 7.01
#